data_AF-A0A935W5Q1-F1
#
_entry.id   AF-A0A935W5Q1-F1
#
_cell.length_a   1.000
_cell.length_b   1.000
_cell.length_c   1.000
_cell.angle_alpha   90.00
_cell.angle_beta   90.00
_cell.angle_gamma   90.00
#
_symmetry.space_group_name_H-M   'P 1'
#
loop_
_entity.id
_entity.type
_entity.pdbx_description
1 polymer ?
#
loop_
_entity_poly.entity_id
_entity_poly.type
_entity_poly.pdbx_seq_one_letter_code
_entity_poly.pdbx_strand_id
1 'polypeptide(L)'
;MMIIRVLFLALLLSSCVDTMLVGFGADTNYLTFDHPNSEKAFADVRTRAERLCQERKQVAIKTESVCSLTNCATSYQCADQADVIKFGL
;
A
#
# COMPACT_ATOMS: atom_id res chain seq x y z
N MET A 1 -7.43 -38.66 9.99
CA MET A 1 -6.50 -37.53 9.75
C MET A 1 -6.76 -36.90 8.37
N MET A 2 -7.96 -36.33 8.16
CA MET A 2 -8.37 -35.75 6.87
C MET A 2 -9.11 -34.42 7.05
N ILE A 3 -9.82 -34.26 8.17
CA ILE A 3 -10.55 -33.04 8.56
C ILE A 3 -9.61 -31.85 8.80
N ILE A 4 -8.44 -32.08 9.42
CA ILE A 4 -7.46 -31.01 9.72
C ILE A 4 -6.86 -30.42 8.43
N ARG A 5 -6.67 -31.23 7.38
CA ARG A 5 -6.13 -30.77 6.09
C ARG A 5 -7.13 -29.88 5.34
N VAL A 6 -8.43 -30.17 5.43
CA VAL A 6 -9.47 -29.36 4.78
C VAL A 6 -9.62 -28.00 5.47
N LEU A 7 -9.46 -27.94 6.80
CA LEU A 7 -9.52 -26.68 7.55
C LEU A 7 -8.37 -25.72 7.20
N PHE A 8 -7.16 -26.25 6.97
CA PHE A 8 -6.00 -25.45 6.55
C PHE A 8 -6.13 -24.90 5.13
N LEU A 9 -6.77 -25.63 4.21
CA LEU A 9 -7.00 -25.13 2.86
C LEU A 9 -8.06 -24.01 2.80
N ALA A 10 -9.05 -24.02 3.70
CA ALA A 10 -10.10 -23.00 3.74
C ALA A 10 -9.57 -21.62 4.20
N LEU A 11 -8.56 -21.58 5.08
CA LEU A 11 -7.96 -20.33 5.57
C LEU A 11 -7.12 -19.61 4.50
N LEU A 12 -6.61 -20.34 3.50
CA LEU A 12 -5.74 -19.80 2.45
C LEU A 12 -6.49 -19.00 1.37
N LEU A 13 -7.82 -19.09 1.30
CA LEU A 13 -8.62 -18.49 0.23
C LEU A 13 -9.23 -17.12 0.59
N SER A 14 -8.98 -16.58 1.79
CA SER A 14 -9.62 -15.34 2.25
C SER A 14 -8.82 -14.05 2.01
N SER A 15 -7.60 -14.10 1.47
CA SER A 15 -6.81 -12.88 1.24
C SER A 15 -7.10 -12.22 -0.11
N CYS A 16 -8.36 -11.90 -0.39
CA CYS A 16 -8.64 -10.82 -1.34
C CYS A 16 -8.35 -9.52 -0.58
N VAL A 17 -7.16 -8.96 -0.78
CA VAL A 17 -6.79 -7.69 -0.16
C VAL A 17 -7.56 -6.59 -0.89
N ASP A 18 -8.53 -5.97 -0.23
CA ASP A 18 -9.28 -4.80 -0.70
C ASP A 18 -8.38 -3.54 -0.70
N THR A 19 -7.19 -3.63 -1.30
CA THR A 19 -6.30 -2.48 -1.51
C THR A 19 -6.42 -2.06 -2.96
N MET A 20 -7.17 -0.99 -3.21
CA MET A 20 -7.36 -0.47 -4.57
C MET A 20 -6.42 0.70 -4.78
N LEU A 21 -5.62 0.67 -5.85
CA LEU A 21 -4.90 1.86 -6.31
C LEU A 21 -5.93 2.71 -7.05
N VAL A 22 -6.30 3.86 -6.48
CA VAL A 22 -7.43 4.68 -6.94
C VAL A 22 -6.96 5.88 -7.77
N GLY A 23 -5.68 6.26 -7.65
CA GLY A 23 -5.06 7.31 -8.44
C GLY A 23 -3.67 6.90 -8.91
N PHE A 24 -3.50 6.84 -10.23
CA PHE A 24 -2.22 6.75 -10.92
C PHE A 24 -2.30 7.69 -12.13
N GLY A 25 -1.76 8.90 -12.00
CA GLY A 25 -1.47 9.71 -13.17
C GLY A 25 -0.14 9.22 -13.74
N ALA A 26 -0.09 8.85 -15.01
CA ALA A 26 1.20 8.55 -15.66
C ALA A 26 2.18 9.74 -15.56
N ASP A 27 1.62 10.95 -15.46
CA ASP A 27 2.34 12.22 -15.34
C ASP A 27 2.45 12.74 -13.90
N THR A 28 1.95 11.97 -12.90
CA THR A 28 2.05 12.35 -11.49
C THR A 28 2.94 11.37 -10.72
N ASN A 29 3.74 11.88 -9.80
CA ASN A 29 4.53 11.09 -8.87
C ASN A 29 3.75 10.73 -7.60
N TYR A 30 2.41 10.77 -7.66
CA TYR A 30 1.54 10.43 -6.53
C TYR A 30 0.87 9.07 -6.72
N LEU A 31 0.77 8.32 -5.64
CA LEU A 31 0.04 7.07 -5.54
C LEU A 31 -0.99 7.20 -4.42
N THR A 32 -2.26 6.93 -4.71
CA THR A 32 -3.33 6.94 -3.68
C THR A 32 -3.99 5.57 -3.61
N PHE A 33 -4.12 5.06 -2.39
CA PHE A 33 -4.66 3.74 -2.11
C PHE A 33 -5.84 3.85 -1.15
N ASP A 34 -6.96 3.26 -1.53
CA ASP A 34 -8.04 2.95 -0.59
C ASP A 34 -7.79 1.58 0.01
N HIS A 35 -7.94 1.47 1.33
CA HIS A 35 -7.73 0.23 2.06
C HIS A 35 -8.46 0.20 3.42
N PRO A 36 -8.78 -1.00 3.96
CA PRO A 36 -9.39 -1.11 5.29
C PRO A 36 -8.56 -0.41 6.37
N ASN A 37 -9.22 0.17 7.37
CA ASN A 37 -8.55 0.76 8.53
C ASN A 37 -8.01 -0.35 9.45
N SER A 38 -6.87 -0.93 9.08
CA SER A 38 -6.18 -1.99 9.82
C SER A 38 -4.68 -1.92 9.60
N GLU A 39 -3.90 -2.31 10.61
CA GLU A 39 -2.43 -2.29 10.53
C GLU A 39 -1.89 -3.15 9.37
N LYS A 40 -2.53 -4.30 9.14
CA LYS A 40 -2.18 -5.18 8.01
C LYS A 40 -2.34 -4.45 6.67
N ALA A 41 -3.47 -3.78 6.47
CA ALA A 41 -3.75 -3.07 5.23
C ALA A 41 -2.78 -1.89 5.02
N PHE A 42 -2.41 -1.18 6.09
CA PHE A 42 -1.36 -0.15 6.03
C PHE A 42 0.00 -0.70 5.61
N ALA A 43 0.41 -1.85 6.16
CA ALA A 43 1.65 -2.50 5.77
C ALA A 43 1.63 -2.94 4.31
N ASP A 44 0.52 -3.56 3.88
CA ASP A 44 0.35 -4.04 2.50
C ASP A 44 0.39 -2.86 1.49
N VAL A 45 -0.29 -1.74 1.80
CA VAL A 45 -0.26 -0.52 0.99
C VAL A 45 1.14 0.11 0.96
N ARG A 46 1.84 0.16 2.09
CA ARG A 46 3.22 0.67 2.15
C ARG A 46 4.15 -0.14 1.24
N THR A 47 4.15 -1.46 1.38
CA THR A 47 4.99 -2.34 0.54
C THR A 47 4.65 -2.18 -0.94
N ARG A 48 3.37 -2.00 -1.28
CA ARG A 48 2.94 -1.76 -2.65
C ARG A 48 3.43 -0.41 -3.19
N ALA A 49 3.33 0.65 -2.39
CA ALA A 49 3.83 1.97 -2.76
C ALA A 49 5.36 1.97 -2.96
N GLU A 50 6.11 1.36 -2.03
CA GLU A 50 7.56 1.19 -2.11
C GLU A 50 7.96 0.46 -3.39
N ARG A 51 7.29 -0.66 -3.71
CA ARG A 51 7.54 -1.41 -4.95
C ARG A 51 7.30 -0.55 -6.19
N LEU A 52 6.17 0.17 -6.25
CA LEU A 52 5.81 0.99 -7.41
C LEU A 52 6.77 2.18 -7.61
N CYS A 53 7.20 2.84 -6.53
CA CYS A 53 8.20 3.89 -6.65
C CYS A 53 9.59 3.34 -7.02
N GLN A 54 9.96 2.15 -6.55
CA GLN A 54 11.22 1.49 -6.91
C GLN A 54 11.32 1.12 -8.39
N GLU A 55 10.20 0.79 -9.06
CA GLU A 55 10.16 0.62 -10.53
C GLU A 55 10.62 1.89 -11.28
N ARG A 56 10.49 3.07 -10.63
CA ARG A 56 10.96 4.37 -11.12
C ARG A 56 12.31 4.78 -10.53
N LYS A 57 12.99 3.92 -9.75
CA LYS A 57 14.21 4.23 -8.96
C LYS A 57 14.00 5.35 -7.94
N GLN A 58 12.78 5.50 -7.46
CA GLN A 58 12.38 6.51 -6.49
C GLN A 58 12.00 5.86 -5.15
N VAL A 59 11.96 6.67 -4.10
CA VAL A 59 11.52 6.25 -2.77
C VAL A 59 10.08 6.72 -2.53
N ALA A 60 9.29 5.88 -1.87
CA ALA A 60 7.92 6.21 -1.50
C ALA A 60 7.90 7.00 -0.19
N ILE A 61 7.38 8.21 -0.22
CA ILE A 61 7.18 9.07 0.94
C ILE A 61 5.70 9.14 1.23
N LYS A 62 5.27 8.75 2.42
CA LYS A 62 3.87 8.87 2.83
C LYS A 62 3.54 10.35 3.03
N THR A 63 2.62 10.89 2.24
CA THR A 63 2.25 12.31 2.32
C THR A 63 0.98 12.53 3.12
N GLU A 64 0.01 11.62 3.04
CA GLU A 64 -1.27 11.77 3.72
C GLU A 64 -1.89 10.41 4.06
N SER A 65 -2.72 10.39 5.11
CA SER A 65 -3.59 9.26 5.44
C SER A 65 -4.84 9.77 6.13
N VAL A 66 -5.99 9.62 5.47
CA VAL A 66 -7.30 10.02 5.99
C VAL A 66 -8.14 8.77 6.20
N CYS A 67 -8.69 8.61 7.41
CA CYS A 67 -9.41 7.40 7.79
C CYS A 67 -10.81 7.70 8.33
N SER A 68 -11.75 6.84 7.95
CA SER A 68 -12.99 6.57 8.66
C SER A 68 -12.79 5.41 9.65
N LEU A 69 -13.87 4.97 10.31
CA LEU A 69 -13.82 3.82 11.22
C LEU A 69 -13.46 2.50 10.51
N THR A 70 -13.77 2.37 9.22
CA THR A 70 -13.63 1.09 8.49
C THR A 70 -12.66 1.17 7.31
N ASN A 71 -12.43 2.35 6.75
CA ASN A 71 -11.65 2.53 5.52
C ASN A 71 -10.75 3.76 5.60
N CYS A 72 -9.61 3.71 4.92
CA CYS A 72 -8.65 4.80 4.79
C CYS A 72 -8.29 5.05 3.32
N ALA A 73 -7.95 6.30 3.02
CA ALA A 73 -7.23 6.69 1.81
C ALA A 73 -5.82 7.12 2.23
N THR A 74 -4.79 6.43 1.73
CA THR A 74 -3.39 6.74 2.00
C THR A 74 -2.69 7.15 0.72
N SER A 75 -2.02 8.30 0.76
CA SER A 75 -1.27 8.87 -0.35
C SER A 75 0.23 8.78 -0.12
N TYR A 76 0.94 8.42 -1.17
CA TYR A 76 2.40 8.42 -1.25
C TYR A 76 2.85 9.28 -2.41
N GLN A 77 4.03 9.88 -2.27
CA GLN A 77 4.76 10.51 -3.35
C GLN A 77 6.04 9.73 -3.63
N CYS A 78 6.27 9.39 -4.90
CA CYS A 78 7.55 8.89 -5.36
C CYS A 78 8.51 10.07 -5.53
N ALA A 79 9.56 10.10 -4.73
CA ALA A 79 10.55 11.17 -4.74
C ALA A 79 11.93 10.62 -5.08
N ASP A 80 12.76 11.46 -5.70
CA ASP A 80 14.17 11.11 -5.91
C ASP A 80 14.90 11.10 -4.57
N GLN A 81 15.75 10.10 -4.37
CA GLN A 81 16.46 9.94 -3.09
C GLN A 81 17.34 11.15 -2.75
N ALA A 82 17.89 11.83 -3.76
CA ALA A 82 18.65 13.05 -3.58
C ALA A 82 17.80 14.19 -3.00
N ASP A 83 16.55 14.33 -3.45
CA ASP A 83 15.63 15.35 -2.94
C ASP A 83 15.19 15.04 -1.51
N VAL A 84 14.95 13.77 -1.19
CA VAL A 84 14.66 13.35 0.19
C VAL A 84 15.78 13.73 1.14
N ILE A 85 17.04 13.49 0.75
CA ILE A 85 18.21 13.87 1.57
C ILE A 85 18.34 15.40 1.67
N LYS A 86 18.15 16.11 0.56
CA LYS A 86 18.34 17.56 0.48
C LYS A 86 17.29 18.34 1.25
N PHE A 87 16.04 17.87 1.25
CA PHE A 87 14.90 18.57 1.82
C PHE A 87 14.33 17.93 3.09
N GLY A 88 14.81 16.74 3.49
CA GLY A 88 14.39 16.06 4.72
C GLY A 88 12.94 15.56 4.67
N LEU A 89 12.53 15.01 3.53
CA LEU A 89 11.19 14.49 3.27
C LEU A 89 10.92 13.12 3.94
#